data_AF-A0A1R0G904-F1
#
_entry.id   AF-A0A1R0G904-F1
#
_cell.length_a   1.000
_cell.length_b   1.000
_cell.length_c   1.000
_cell.angle_alpha   90.00
_cell.angle_beta   90.00
_cell.angle_gamma   90.00
#
_symmetry.space_group_name_H-M   'P 1'
#
loop_
_entity.id
_entity.type
_entity.pdbx_description
1 polymer ?
#
loop_
_entity_poly.entity_id
_entity_poly.type
_entity_poly.pdbx_seq_one_letter_code
_entity_poly.pdbx_strand_id
1 'polypeptide(L)'
;MLRIRGTVGDLPVDLTLELDDGDWARLGAQLQASKPPSAEPVVAPAPGNLDESLWQAAQDLLRKAGQLNGLELLDQLEGLAGSASAGKRLLVRLRHSAKVKVASGGDTPLYSWIE
;
A
#
# COMPACT_ATOMS: atom_id res chain seq x y z
N MET A 1 19.29 -6.43 5.63
CA MET A 1 18.15 -6.72 6.52
C MET A 1 16.92 -6.98 5.65
N LEU A 2 16.35 -8.19 5.69
CA LEU A 2 15.22 -8.60 4.86
C LEU A 2 13.96 -8.70 5.73
N ARG A 3 12.81 -8.23 5.23
CA ARG A 3 11.51 -8.43 5.90
C ARG A 3 10.63 -9.32 5.05
N ILE A 4 10.08 -10.35 5.68
CA ILE A 4 9.20 -11.33 5.06
C ILE A 4 7.85 -11.20 5.74
N ARG A 5 6.80 -11.05 4.95
CA ARG A 5 5.43 -11.02 5.44
C ARG A 5 4.73 -12.30 5.03
N GLY A 6 4.03 -12.90 5.96
CA GLY A 6 3.28 -14.13 5.73
C GLY A 6 2.11 -14.26 6.67
N THR A 7 1.41 -15.38 6.57
CA THR A 7 0.32 -15.75 7.48
C THR A 7 0.61 -17.12 8.09
N VAL A 8 0.23 -17.31 9.35
CA VAL A 8 0.23 -18.62 10.01
C VAL A 8 -1.22 -18.91 10.40
N GLY A 9 -1.87 -19.80 9.64
CA GLY A 9 -3.32 -19.91 9.67
C GLY A 9 -3.95 -18.62 9.15
N ASP A 10 -4.81 -17.99 9.95
CA ASP A 10 -5.49 -16.73 9.61
C ASP A 10 -4.74 -15.48 10.14
N LEU A 11 -3.68 -15.66 10.94
CA LEU A 11 -3.00 -14.55 11.60
C LEU A 11 -1.85 -14.01 10.74
N PRO A 12 -1.82 -12.70 10.43
CA PRO A 12 -0.71 -12.09 9.71
C PRO A 12 0.52 -11.95 10.62
N VAL A 13 1.69 -12.36 10.11
CA VAL A 13 2.98 -12.29 10.81
C VAL A 13 4.03 -11.57 9.95
N ASP A 14 4.89 -10.79 10.62
CA ASP A 14 6.06 -10.13 10.02
C ASP A 14 7.32 -10.76 10.63
N LEU A 15 8.18 -11.31 9.78
CA LEU A 15 9.46 -11.89 10.15
C LEU A 15 10.57 -11.00 9.62
N THR A 16 11.50 -10.66 10.51
CA THR A 16 12.69 -9.90 10.16
C THR A 16 13.89 -10.84 10.20
N LEU A 17 14.57 -10.99 9.06
CA LEU A 17 15.73 -11.86 8.91
C LEU A 17 16.99 -11.01 8.71
N GLU A 18 18.00 -11.28 9.53
CA GLU A 18 19.35 -10.75 9.36
C GLU A 18 20.18 -11.81 8.63
N LEU A 19 20.75 -11.40 7.50
CA LEU A 19 21.57 -12.25 6.63
C LEU A 19 22.90 -11.53 6.42
N ASP A 20 23.99 -12.29 6.49
CA ASP A 20 25.34 -11.81 6.19
C ASP A 20 25.58 -11.76 4.68
N ASP A 21 26.67 -11.12 4.24
CA ASP A 21 27.03 -10.95 2.83
C ASP A 21 27.09 -12.28 2.06
N GLY A 22 27.63 -13.33 2.71
CA GLY A 22 27.66 -14.68 2.13
C GLY A 22 26.28 -15.30 1.91
N ASP A 23 25.33 -15.03 2.81
CA ASP A 23 23.97 -15.52 2.68
C ASP A 23 23.17 -14.75 1.61
N TRP A 24 23.43 -13.44 1.46
CA TRP A 24 22.87 -12.64 0.37
C TRP A 24 23.32 -13.14 -1.00
N ALA A 25 24.61 -13.49 -1.14
CA ALA A 25 25.15 -14.02 -2.38
C ALA A 25 24.49 -15.36 -2.78
N ARG A 26 24.28 -16.29 -1.83
CA ARG A 26 23.59 -17.56 -2.08
C ARG A 26 22.12 -17.38 -2.45
N LEU A 27 21.43 -16.44 -1.81
CA LEU A 27 20.03 -16.14 -2.09
C LEU A 27 19.86 -15.56 -3.51
N GLY A 28 20.74 -14.64 -3.93
CA GLY A 28 20.76 -14.11 -5.29
C GLY A 28 21.09 -15.16 -6.36
N ALA A 29 21.97 -16.12 -6.06
CA ALA A 29 22.34 -17.19 -6.98
C ALA A 29 21.19 -18.19 -7.24
N GLN A 30 20.41 -18.55 -6.21
CA GLN A 30 19.24 -19.44 -6.39
C GLN A 30 18.09 -18.77 -7.17
N LEU A 31 17.94 -17.45 -7.06
CA LEU A 31 16.89 -16.72 -7.79
C LEU A 31 17.15 -16.69 -9.30
N GLN A 32 18.42 -16.66 -9.72
CA GLN A 32 18.81 -16.71 -11.14
C GLN A 32 18.65 -18.11 -11.77
N ALA A 33 18.70 -19.18 -10.97
CA ALA A 33 18.52 -20.54 -11.44
C ALA A 33 17.05 -20.89 -11.76
N SER A 34 16.10 -20.06 -11.31
CA SER A 34 14.66 -20.27 -11.50
C SER A 34 14.12 -19.38 -12.61
N LYS A 35 14.57 -19.60 -13.86
CA LYS A 35 13.88 -19.09 -15.05
C LYS A 35 12.97 -20.20 -15.57
N PRO A 36 11.66 -20.22 -15.27
CA PRO A 36 10.76 -21.20 -15.86
C PRO A 36 10.55 -20.87 -17.35
N PRO A 37 10.31 -21.89 -18.20
CA PRO A 37 9.93 -21.66 -19.58
C PRO A 37 8.59 -20.92 -19.62
N SER A 38 8.48 -20.00 -20.58
CA SER A 38 7.31 -19.17 -20.84
C SER A 38 6.03 -20.02 -20.89
N ALA A 39 5.19 -19.87 -19.88
CA ALA A 39 3.82 -20.35 -19.88
C ALA A 39 2.90 -19.13 -19.75
N GLU A 40 1.87 -19.11 -20.59
CA GLU A 40 0.95 -18.01 -20.82
C GLU A 40 0.26 -17.55 -19.53
N PRO A 41 -0.05 -16.24 -19.39
CA PRO A 41 -0.35 -15.66 -18.09
C PRO A 41 -1.80 -15.95 -17.69
N VAL A 42 -1.98 -16.85 -16.73
CA VAL A 42 -3.13 -16.81 -15.82
C VAL A 42 -2.82 -15.79 -14.72
N VAL A 43 -3.29 -14.56 -14.92
CA VAL A 43 -3.01 -13.43 -14.04
C VAL A 43 -3.78 -13.61 -12.73
N ALA A 44 -3.19 -14.30 -11.76
CA ALA A 44 -3.48 -14.01 -10.36
C ALA A 44 -2.94 -12.59 -10.10
N PRO A 45 -3.73 -11.67 -9.50
CA PRO A 45 -3.28 -10.31 -9.30
C PRO A 45 -2.05 -10.33 -8.40
N ALA A 46 -0.90 -9.98 -8.97
CA ALA A 46 0.32 -9.78 -8.22
C ALA A 46 0.05 -8.82 -7.05
N PRO A 47 0.67 -9.00 -5.87
CA PRO A 47 0.40 -8.19 -4.68
C PRO A 47 0.55 -6.67 -4.90
N GLY A 48 1.32 -6.23 -5.91
CA GLY A 48 1.36 -4.81 -6.33
C GLY A 48 0.02 -4.25 -6.85
N ASN A 49 -0.85 -5.08 -7.44
CA ASN A 49 -2.17 -4.66 -7.93
C ASN A 49 -3.15 -4.34 -6.79
N LEU A 50 -2.99 -4.95 -5.61
CA LEU A 50 -3.89 -4.70 -4.49
C LEU A 50 -3.65 -3.30 -3.90
N ASP A 51 -2.39 -2.93 -3.68
CA ASP A 51 -2.03 -1.58 -3.24
C ASP A 51 -2.43 -0.52 -4.27
N GLU A 52 -2.32 -0.79 -5.58
CA GLU A 52 -2.82 0.12 -6.63
C GLU A 52 -4.34 0.20 -6.66
N SER A 53 -5.05 -0.90 -6.47
CA SER A 53 -6.52 -0.92 -6.41
C SER A 53 -7.04 -0.15 -5.20
N LEU A 54 -6.43 -0.32 -4.03
CA LEU A 54 -6.71 0.45 -2.82
C LEU A 54 -6.42 1.94 -3.03
N TRP A 55 -5.31 2.26 -3.70
CA TRP A 55 -4.95 3.64 -4.04
C TRP A 55 -5.95 4.29 -5.01
N GLN A 56 -6.42 3.55 -6.01
CA GLN A 56 -7.44 4.04 -6.94
C GLN A 56 -8.78 4.27 -6.23
N ALA A 57 -9.18 3.35 -5.35
CA ALA A 57 -10.40 3.47 -4.56
C ALA A 57 -10.34 4.64 -3.56
N ALA A 58 -9.20 4.87 -2.92
CA ALA A 58 -8.96 6.03 -2.05
C ALA A 58 -9.12 7.37 -2.79
N GLN A 59 -8.58 7.47 -4.01
CA GLN A 59 -8.74 8.65 -4.86
C GLN A 59 -10.20 8.85 -5.29
N ASP A 60 -10.88 7.78 -5.70
CA ASP A 60 -12.28 7.83 -6.12
C ASP A 60 -13.21 8.25 -4.98
N LEU A 61 -12.94 7.78 -3.76
CA LEU A 61 -13.64 8.18 -2.55
C LEU A 61 -13.51 9.67 -2.28
N LEU A 62 -12.29 10.22 -2.29
CA LEU A 62 -12.07 11.65 -2.09
C LEU A 62 -12.69 12.48 -3.23
N ARG A 63 -12.63 11.99 -4.46
CA ARG A 63 -13.27 12.62 -5.62
C ARG A 63 -14.79 12.67 -5.49
N LYS A 64 -15.42 11.56 -5.09
CA LYS A 64 -16.87 11.46 -4.88
C LYS A 64 -17.36 12.34 -3.74
N ALA A 65 -16.62 12.39 -2.64
CA ALA A 65 -16.93 13.25 -1.51
C ALA A 65 -16.67 14.74 -1.82
N GLY A 66 -15.77 15.03 -2.76
CA GLY A 66 -15.32 16.38 -3.13
C GLY A 66 -14.40 17.00 -2.08
N GLN A 67 -14.82 16.99 -0.82
CA GLN A 67 -14.07 17.49 0.32
C GLN A 67 -14.33 16.67 1.58
N LEU A 68 -13.28 16.30 2.29
CA LEU A 68 -13.34 15.60 3.57
C LEU A 68 -12.34 16.20 4.57
N ASN A 69 -12.69 16.17 5.85
CA ASN A 69 -11.72 16.48 6.91
C ASN A 69 -10.79 15.27 7.14
N GLY A 70 -9.61 15.52 7.73
CA GLY A 70 -8.58 14.49 7.88
C GLY A 70 -8.96 13.29 8.74
N LEU A 71 -9.86 13.47 9.72
CA LEU A 71 -10.32 12.38 10.58
C LEU A 71 -11.29 11.48 9.82
N GLU A 72 -12.28 12.06 9.14
CA GLU A 72 -13.24 11.30 8.34
C GLU A 72 -12.60 10.63 7.13
N LEU A 73 -11.66 11.31 6.47
CA LEU A 73 -10.90 10.70 5.39
C LEU A 73 -10.10 9.50 5.90
N LEU A 74 -9.46 9.61 7.06
CA LEU A 74 -8.70 8.50 7.64
C LEU A 74 -9.61 7.31 7.96
N ASP A 75 -10.73 7.55 8.66
CA ASP A 75 -11.69 6.49 9.03
C ASP A 75 -12.17 5.70 7.80
N GLN A 76 -12.54 6.41 6.73
CA GLN A 76 -12.97 5.78 5.48
C GLN A 76 -11.85 4.99 4.79
N LEU A 77 -10.61 5.50 4.81
CA LEU A 77 -9.46 4.79 4.26
C LEU A 77 -9.08 3.55 5.07
N GLU A 78 -9.24 3.60 6.40
CA GLU A 78 -9.02 2.45 7.27
C GLU A 78 -10.07 1.36 7.03
N GLY A 79 -11.34 1.72 6.86
CA GLY A 79 -12.40 0.80 6.47
C GLY A 79 -12.17 0.17 5.10
N LEU A 80 -11.66 0.94 4.14
CA LEU A 80 -11.39 0.46 2.78
C LEU A 80 -10.16 -0.46 2.72
N ALA A 81 -9.11 -0.14 3.48
CA ALA A 81 -7.87 -0.91 3.51
C ALA A 81 -7.84 -2.02 4.57
N GLY A 82 -8.87 -2.13 5.40
CA GLY A 82 -9.01 -3.14 6.45
C GLY A 82 -7.98 -3.04 7.59
N SER A 83 -7.17 -1.97 7.63
CA SER A 83 -6.18 -1.77 8.68
C SER A 83 -5.78 -0.30 8.85
N ALA A 84 -5.57 0.11 10.10
CA ALA A 84 -5.12 1.46 10.45
C ALA A 84 -3.79 1.85 9.76
N SER A 85 -2.85 0.90 9.70
CA SER A 85 -1.55 1.12 9.06
C SER A 85 -1.65 1.33 7.55
N ALA A 86 -2.60 0.66 6.87
CA ALA A 86 -2.81 0.87 5.44
C ALA A 86 -3.56 2.18 5.17
N GLY A 87 -4.58 2.52 5.97
CA GLY A 87 -5.30 3.79 5.86
C GLY A 87 -4.39 5.00 6.01
N LYS A 88 -3.50 5.00 7.02
CA LYS A 88 -2.50 6.07 7.21
C LYS A 88 -1.54 6.22 6.03
N ARG A 89 -1.09 5.11 5.43
CA ARG A 89 -0.23 5.17 4.23
C ARG A 89 -0.96 5.79 3.04
N LEU A 90 -2.22 5.44 2.83
CA LEU A 90 -3.06 6.05 1.79
C LEU A 90 -3.28 7.54 2.04
N LEU A 91 -3.55 7.95 3.27
CA LEU A 91 -3.73 9.36 3.65
C LEU A 91 -2.47 10.19 3.37
N VAL A 92 -1.31 9.70 3.80
CA VAL A 92 -0.02 10.36 3.52
C VAL A 92 0.18 10.47 2.02
N ARG A 93 -0.07 9.39 1.27
CA ARG A 93 0.09 9.39 -0.20
C ARG A 93 -0.88 10.36 -0.88
N LEU A 94 -2.14 10.47 -0.43
CA LEU A 94 -3.12 11.46 -0.92
C LEU A 94 -2.61 12.88 -0.71
N ARG A 95 -2.08 13.20 0.47
CA ARG A 95 -1.51 14.54 0.75
C ARG A 95 -0.38 14.95 -0.20
N HIS A 96 0.38 13.98 -0.70
CA HIS A 96 1.47 14.22 -1.64
C HIS A 96 1.05 14.09 -3.12
N SER A 97 -0.23 13.79 -3.39
CA SER A 97 -0.76 13.68 -4.74
C SER A 97 -1.09 15.07 -5.30
N ALA A 98 -0.72 15.31 -6.56
CA ALA A 98 -1.01 16.57 -7.25
C ALA A 98 -2.52 16.85 -7.40
N LYS A 99 -3.37 15.83 -7.27
CA LYS A 99 -4.84 15.94 -7.38
C LYS A 99 -5.54 16.27 -6.07
N VAL A 100 -4.78 16.46 -4.99
CA VAL A 100 -5.34 16.72 -3.66
C VAL A 100 -4.80 18.03 -3.14
N LYS A 101 -5.71 18.95 -2.82
CA LYS A 101 -5.41 20.19 -2.14
C LYS A 101 -5.69 20.01 -0.66
N VAL A 102 -4.65 20.21 0.16
CA VAL A 102 -4.79 20.21 1.62
C VAL A 102 -4.79 21.65 2.11
N ALA A 103 -5.93 22.07 2.68
CA ALA A 103 -6.07 23.35 3.33
C ALA A 103 -5.81 23.17 4.83
N SER A 104 -4.67 23.66 5.31
CA SER A 104 -4.31 23.73 6.72
C SER A 104 -4.57 25.15 7.22
N GLY A 105 -5.84 25.49 7.46
CA GLY A 105 -6.25 26.85 7.88
C GLY A 105 -7.10 26.91 9.16
N GLY A 106 -7.50 25.76 9.71
CA GLY A 106 -8.34 25.67 10.91
C GLY A 106 -7.93 24.50 11.82
N ASP A 107 -8.82 24.12 12.74
CA ASP A 107 -8.60 23.07 13.76
C ASP A 107 -8.38 21.66 13.17
N THR A 108 -8.96 21.40 11.99
CA THR A 108 -8.83 20.12 11.27
C THR A 108 -8.39 20.34 9.82
N PRO A 109 -7.41 19.55 9.32
CA PRO A 109 -6.96 19.65 7.93
C PRO A 109 -8.08 19.20 6.98
N LEU A 110 -8.33 20.01 5.95
CA LEU A 110 -9.33 19.74 4.91
C LEU A 110 -8.65 19.26 3.64
N TYR A 111 -9.10 18.10 3.15
CA TYR A 111 -8.64 17.47 1.92
C TYR A 111 -9.71 17.70 0.86
N SER A 112 -9.34 18.36 -0.23
CA SER A 112 -10.21 18.59 -1.37
C SER A 112 -9.61 18.01 -2.63
N TRP A 113 -10.44 17.38 -3.45
CA TRP A 113 -10.02 16.95 -4.77
C TRP A 113 -9.92 18.15 -5.70
N ILE A 114 -8.82 18.25 -6.45
CA ILE A 114 -8.61 19.25 -7.51
C ILE A 114 -8.51 18.51 -8.85
N GLU A 115 -9.38 18.90 -9.80
CA GLU A 115 -9.42 18.34 -11.16
C GLU A 115 -8.35 18.93 -12.07
#